data_AF-A0A6B0ZC59-F1
#
_entry.id   AF-A0A6B0ZC59-F1
#
_cell.length_a   1.000
_cell.length_b   1.000
_cell.length_c   1.000
_cell.angle_alpha   90.00
_cell.angle_beta   90.00
_cell.angle_gamma   90.00
#
_symmetry.space_group_name_H-M   'P 1'
#
loop_
_entity.id
_entity.type
_entity.pdbx_description
1 polymer ?
#
loop_
_entity_poly.entity_id
_entity_poly.type
_entity_poly.pdbx_seq_one_letter_code
_entity_poly.pdbx_strand_id
1 'polypeptide(L)'
;MNTNFNRRSVLAGALGAPFLAGLATGAHADEYSGLTDLDLSDDEMLHYFVKLRSSLDDRVTMGWVDAVNYAFIDGVTHPMYRLLSTTIRQMRKVNDSLYKSVSLEVAMYMDIETGELLDKLTMPVTGNVVDVPLYRAGPSHMDMTVRAEDTNDFTMQQETVDGESFFATGQVESQRFISLPQLRGDDFYIRQDISARVFPAGESRPSFFYREWTINQGSWAALSDPSLASVPVDVAYIANTAFRPWMQMGDTPGHTVQNGRGGKAFGPDELPVELHRLVKLHHPDLIEDPRGVLAGEAA
;
A
#
# COMPACT_ATOMS: atom_id res chain seq x y z
N MET A 1 -35.01 41.01 -20.03
CA MET A 1 -34.09 41.20 -21.17
C MET A 1 -32.83 40.41 -20.88
N ASN A 2 -32.70 39.27 -21.55
CA ASN A 2 -31.52 38.41 -21.57
C ASN A 2 -30.39 39.05 -22.36
N THR A 3 -29.15 38.73 -21.98
CA THR A 3 -28.08 38.18 -22.84
C THR A 3 -26.79 38.07 -21.99
N ASN A 4 -26.42 36.89 -21.48
CA ASN A 4 -25.58 35.88 -22.13
C ASN A 4 -24.53 36.46 -23.10
N PHE A 5 -23.25 36.34 -22.76
CA PHE A 5 -22.21 36.18 -23.78
C PHE A 5 -21.28 35.02 -23.46
N ASN A 6 -21.28 34.12 -24.42
CA ASN A 6 -20.59 32.86 -24.51
C ASN A 6 -19.20 33.07 -25.16
N ARG A 7 -18.34 32.07 -24.96
CA ARG A 7 -16.96 31.96 -25.46
C ARG A 7 -16.90 31.82 -26.99
N ARG A 8 -15.74 32.20 -27.54
CA ARG A 8 -15.09 31.86 -28.84
C ARG A 8 -15.28 32.81 -30.03
N SER A 9 -14.17 33.45 -30.39
CA SER A 9 -13.69 33.71 -31.76
C SER A 9 -12.22 34.14 -31.66
N VAL A 10 -11.25 33.30 -32.02
CA VAL A 10 -10.67 33.07 -33.36
C VAL A 10 -9.74 34.21 -33.82
N LEU A 11 -8.53 33.78 -34.17
CA LEU A 11 -7.41 34.50 -34.78
C LEU A 11 -7.82 35.50 -35.89
N ALA A 12 -7.07 36.61 -36.01
CA ALA A 12 -6.21 36.90 -37.17
C ALA A 12 -5.74 38.37 -37.19
N GLY A 13 -4.45 38.61 -37.48
CA GLY A 13 -4.04 39.79 -38.25
C GLY A 13 -2.68 40.42 -37.94
N ALA A 14 -1.87 40.56 -39.00
CA ALA A 14 -0.64 41.34 -39.21
C ALA A 14 0.67 40.70 -38.69
N LEU A 15 1.53 40.03 -39.49
CA LEU A 15 2.29 40.41 -40.71
C LEU A 15 3.22 41.64 -40.55
N GLY A 16 4.54 41.41 -40.51
CA GLY A 16 5.54 42.35 -41.03
C GLY A 16 6.92 42.37 -40.37
N ALA A 17 7.85 41.52 -40.87
CA ALA A 17 9.27 41.80 -41.19
C ALA A 17 10.28 40.75 -40.66
N PRO A 18 11.29 40.36 -41.48
CA PRO A 18 12.11 39.17 -41.26
C PRO A 18 13.39 39.46 -40.47
N PHE A 19 13.69 38.63 -39.48
CA PHE A 19 15.06 38.47 -38.97
C PHE A 19 15.53 37.05 -39.27
N LEU A 20 16.52 36.96 -40.15
CA LEU A 20 17.29 35.77 -40.44
C LEU A 20 18.22 35.42 -39.27
N ALA A 21 18.42 34.11 -39.11
CA ALA A 21 19.56 33.46 -38.48
C ALA A 21 19.63 33.51 -36.94
N GLY A 22 19.03 32.48 -36.35
CA GLY A 22 19.28 32.04 -34.99
C GLY A 22 18.53 30.75 -34.70
N LEU A 23 18.77 29.69 -35.49
CA LEU A 23 18.40 28.32 -35.10
C LEU A 23 19.34 27.90 -33.96
N ALA A 24 19.14 28.49 -32.78
CA ALA A 24 19.34 27.76 -31.56
C ALA A 24 18.08 26.91 -31.41
N THR A 25 18.05 25.74 -32.07
CA THR A 25 17.37 24.60 -31.48
C THR A 25 18.15 24.28 -30.22
N GLY A 26 17.94 25.08 -29.18
CA GLY A 26 18.14 24.63 -27.83
C GLY A 26 17.23 23.43 -27.72
N ALA A 27 17.83 22.25 -27.87
CA ALA A 27 17.30 21.09 -27.20
C ALA A 27 17.19 21.52 -25.74
N HIS A 28 16.00 21.94 -25.32
CA HIS A 28 15.53 21.61 -23.99
C HIS A 28 15.48 20.09 -23.97
N ALA A 29 16.65 19.45 -23.92
CA ALA A 29 16.76 18.10 -23.44
C ALA A 29 16.11 18.16 -22.08
N ASP A 30 15.06 17.35 -21.92
CA ASP A 30 14.18 17.34 -20.75
C ASP A 30 14.99 17.26 -19.45
N GLU A 31 15.34 18.42 -18.91
CA GLU A 31 15.89 18.57 -17.56
C GLU A 31 14.85 18.12 -16.51
N TYR A 32 13.60 17.92 -16.95
CA TYR A 32 12.48 17.40 -16.17
C TYR A 32 12.27 15.88 -16.27
N SER A 33 12.97 15.13 -17.13
CA SER A 33 12.78 13.66 -17.24
C SER A 33 14.03 12.87 -16.86
N GLY A 34 14.67 13.20 -15.73
CA GLY A 34 15.77 12.39 -15.18
C GLY A 34 15.39 10.95 -14.81
N LEU A 35 14.13 10.56 -15.00
CA LEU A 35 13.61 9.21 -14.77
C LEU A 35 13.74 8.38 -16.05
N THR A 36 14.45 7.26 -15.97
CA THR A 36 14.65 6.31 -17.07
C THR A 36 13.99 4.99 -16.73
N ASP A 37 13.17 4.45 -17.62
CA ASP A 37 12.64 3.09 -17.49
C ASP A 37 13.80 2.08 -17.61
N LEU A 38 13.85 1.10 -16.71
CA LEU A 38 14.81 0.01 -16.77
C LEU A 38 14.19 -1.20 -17.49
N ASP A 39 14.93 -1.76 -18.43
CA ASP A 39 14.57 -3.03 -19.08
C ASP A 39 15.07 -4.19 -18.20
N LEU A 40 14.26 -4.55 -17.20
CA LEU A 40 14.51 -5.68 -16.31
C LEU A 40 13.61 -6.85 -16.71
N SER A 41 14.18 -8.05 -16.72
CA SER A 41 13.38 -9.28 -16.77
C SER A 41 12.47 -9.40 -15.53
N ASP A 42 11.42 -10.22 -15.62
CA ASP A 42 10.53 -10.48 -14.48
C ASP A 42 11.31 -11.02 -13.26
N ASP A 43 12.30 -11.88 -13.48
CA ASP A 43 13.13 -12.45 -12.40
C ASP A 43 14.00 -11.39 -11.70
N GLU A 44 14.62 -10.48 -12.47
CA GLU A 44 15.38 -9.35 -11.93
C GLU A 44 14.47 -8.37 -11.18
N MET A 45 13.29 -8.08 -11.74
CA MET A 45 12.30 -7.22 -11.13
C MET A 45 11.83 -7.78 -9.78
N LEU A 46 11.53 -9.07 -9.73
CA LEU A 46 11.16 -9.77 -8.51
C LEU A 46 12.30 -9.75 -7.48
N HIS A 47 13.54 -10.00 -7.93
CA HIS A 47 14.72 -9.99 -7.07
C HIS A 47 14.90 -8.63 -6.36
N TYR A 48 14.91 -7.53 -7.11
CA TYR A 48 15.05 -6.19 -6.53
C TYR A 48 13.85 -5.82 -5.65
N PHE A 49 12.65 -6.20 -6.08
CA PHE A 49 11.45 -5.96 -5.29
C PHE A 49 11.49 -6.67 -3.93
N VAL A 50 11.98 -7.92 -3.87
CA VAL A 50 12.15 -8.65 -2.61
C VAL A 50 13.19 -7.97 -1.71
N LYS A 51 14.31 -7.48 -2.26
CA LYS A 51 15.30 -6.70 -1.48
C LYS A 51 14.69 -5.44 -0.85
N LEU A 52 13.77 -4.76 -1.54
CA LEU A 52 13.04 -3.60 -1.02
C LEU A 52 11.97 -4.00 0.00
N ARG A 53 11.14 -4.98 -0.32
CA ARG A 53 9.95 -5.32 0.48
C ARG A 53 10.24 -6.21 1.69
N SER A 54 11.33 -6.98 1.66
CA SER A 54 11.72 -7.93 2.71
C SER A 54 13.25 -8.15 2.66
N SER A 55 13.70 -9.40 2.62
CA SER A 55 15.07 -9.82 2.37
C SER A 55 15.12 -11.07 1.47
N LEU A 56 16.26 -11.28 0.82
CA LEU A 56 16.60 -12.47 0.06
C LEU A 56 17.08 -13.65 0.94
N ASP A 57 17.40 -13.39 2.22
CA ASP A 57 17.73 -14.42 3.21
C ASP A 57 16.57 -14.67 4.19
N ASP A 58 16.80 -15.48 5.22
CA ASP A 58 15.77 -15.92 6.17
C ASP A 58 15.49 -14.92 7.30
N ARG A 59 16.01 -13.69 7.26
CA ARG A 59 15.70 -12.71 8.30
C ARG A 59 14.23 -12.30 8.28
N VAL A 60 13.71 -11.96 9.47
CA VAL A 60 12.41 -11.32 9.60
C VAL A 60 12.60 -9.82 9.37
N THR A 61 11.65 -9.20 8.66
CA THR A 61 11.62 -7.75 8.44
C THR A 61 10.24 -7.21 8.79
N MET A 62 10.16 -5.92 9.09
CA MET A 62 8.92 -5.23 9.46
C MET A 62 8.68 -4.07 8.49
N GLY A 63 7.73 -4.24 7.58
CA GLY A 63 7.24 -3.11 6.77
C GLY A 63 6.32 -2.25 7.64
N TRP A 64 6.39 -0.92 7.55
CA TRP A 64 5.51 -0.04 8.30
C TRP A 64 4.83 0.98 7.38
N VAL A 65 3.64 1.42 7.76
CA VAL A 65 2.84 2.45 7.08
C VAL A 65 2.35 3.48 8.10
N ASP A 66 2.41 4.74 7.70
CA ASP A 66 1.87 5.92 8.38
C ASP A 66 1.01 6.70 7.37
N ALA A 67 -0.30 6.57 7.50
CA ALA A 67 -1.27 7.09 6.53
C ALA A 67 -2.42 7.83 7.21
N VAL A 68 -3.15 8.63 6.42
CA VAL A 68 -4.44 9.19 6.85
C VAL A 68 -5.55 8.52 6.03
N ASN A 69 -6.59 8.09 6.73
CA ASN A 69 -7.77 7.46 6.12
C ASN A 69 -8.92 8.47 6.06
N TYR A 70 -9.59 8.50 4.92
CA TYR A 70 -10.75 9.33 4.64
C TYR A 70 -11.91 8.43 4.21
N ALA A 71 -13.15 8.79 4.57
CA ALA A 71 -14.31 8.31 3.84
C ALA A 71 -14.47 9.14 2.56
N PHE A 72 -14.64 8.49 1.42
CA PHE A 72 -14.96 9.11 0.14
C PHE A 72 -16.41 8.77 -0.22
N ILE A 73 -17.29 9.76 -0.08
CA ILE A 73 -18.75 9.62 -0.25
C ILE A 73 -19.20 10.75 -1.18
N ASP A 74 -19.87 10.39 -2.28
CA ASP A 74 -20.44 11.34 -3.25
C ASP A 74 -19.47 12.45 -3.74
N GLY A 75 -18.18 12.11 -3.90
CA GLY A 75 -17.15 13.05 -4.36
C GLY A 75 -16.54 13.92 -3.27
N VAL A 76 -16.89 13.69 -2.00
CA VAL A 76 -16.39 14.42 -0.83
C VAL A 76 -15.50 13.50 0.02
N THR A 77 -14.36 14.01 0.46
CA THR A 77 -13.49 13.36 1.44
C THR A 77 -13.78 13.84 2.86
N HIS A 78 -14.04 12.90 3.76
CA HIS A 78 -14.21 13.15 5.18
C HIS A 78 -13.03 12.53 5.95
N PRO A 79 -12.18 13.32 6.64
CA PRO A 79 -11.12 12.78 7.49
C PRO A 79 -11.71 11.83 8.53
N MET A 80 -11.06 10.68 8.75
CA MET A 80 -11.51 9.71 9.76
C MET A 80 -10.47 9.53 10.87
N TYR A 81 -9.32 8.98 10.52
CA TYR A 81 -8.27 8.63 11.47
C TYR A 81 -6.91 8.56 10.78
N ARG A 82 -5.84 8.62 11.56
CA ARG A 82 -4.50 8.24 11.13
C ARG A 82 -4.32 6.73 11.35
N LEU A 83 -3.73 6.06 10.37
CA LEU A 83 -3.44 4.63 10.38
C LEU A 83 -1.94 4.43 10.58
N LEU A 84 -1.57 3.72 11.65
CA LEU A 84 -0.22 3.19 11.82
C LEU A 84 -0.29 1.67 11.72
N SER A 85 0.39 1.09 10.73
CA SER A 85 0.40 -0.37 10.52
C SER A 85 1.83 -0.89 10.44
N THR A 86 2.05 -2.12 10.94
CA THR A 86 3.26 -2.89 10.64
C THR A 86 2.89 -4.27 10.10
N THR A 87 3.64 -4.72 9.10
CA THR A 87 3.62 -6.09 8.61
C THR A 87 4.96 -6.75 8.92
N ILE A 88 4.93 -7.73 9.81
CA ILE A 88 6.07 -8.62 10.06
C ILE A 88 6.08 -9.69 8.97
N ARG A 89 7.24 -9.96 8.38
CA ARG A 89 7.35 -11.00 7.34
C ARG A 89 8.70 -11.67 7.26
N GLN A 90 8.67 -12.83 6.64
CA GLN A 90 9.84 -13.56 6.16
C GLN A 90 9.56 -14.04 4.74
N MET A 91 10.58 -14.01 3.88
CA MET A 91 10.50 -14.53 2.51
C MET A 91 11.59 -15.59 2.29
N ARG A 92 11.26 -16.61 1.49
CA ARG A 92 12.19 -17.66 1.11
C ARG A 92 12.14 -17.88 -0.39
N LYS A 93 13.29 -17.79 -1.04
CA LYS A 93 13.42 -18.09 -2.47
C LYS A 93 13.11 -19.56 -2.74
N VAL A 94 12.25 -19.83 -3.72
CA VAL A 94 12.00 -21.18 -4.27
C VAL A 94 12.77 -21.35 -5.57
N ASN A 95 12.65 -20.38 -6.47
CA ASN A 95 13.40 -20.26 -7.72
C ASN A 95 13.48 -18.77 -8.10
N ASP A 96 14.01 -18.44 -9.27
CA ASP A 96 14.21 -17.05 -9.70
C ASP A 96 12.90 -16.26 -9.86
N SER A 97 11.81 -16.95 -10.21
CA SER A 97 10.49 -16.35 -10.46
C SER A 97 9.50 -16.48 -9.28
N LEU A 98 9.92 -17.07 -8.14
CA LEU A 98 9.03 -17.36 -7.02
C LEU A 98 9.73 -17.30 -5.66
N TYR A 99 9.14 -16.51 -4.76
CA TYR A 99 9.41 -16.53 -3.32
C TYR A 99 8.15 -16.95 -2.56
N LYS A 100 8.30 -17.75 -1.51
CA LYS A 100 7.23 -17.96 -0.52
C LYS A 100 7.36 -16.89 0.57
N SER A 101 6.25 -16.25 0.91
CA SER A 101 6.16 -15.26 1.98
C SER A 101 5.28 -15.80 3.10
N VAL A 102 5.66 -15.55 4.34
CA VAL A 102 4.77 -15.62 5.50
C VAL A 102 4.73 -14.23 6.12
N SER A 103 3.53 -13.75 6.45
CA SER A 103 3.37 -12.40 7.00
C SER A 103 2.21 -12.29 7.97
N LEU A 104 2.37 -11.42 8.96
CA LEU A 104 1.34 -10.99 9.89
C LEU A 104 1.27 -9.47 9.88
N GLU A 105 0.07 -8.91 9.86
CA GLU A 105 -0.17 -7.47 9.91
C GLU A 105 -0.89 -7.09 11.20
N VAL A 106 -0.50 -5.96 11.79
CA VAL A 106 -1.28 -5.27 12.83
C VAL A 106 -1.47 -3.81 12.46
N ALA A 107 -2.62 -3.24 12.80
CA ALA A 107 -2.91 -1.84 12.55
C ALA A 107 -3.57 -1.14 13.74
N MET A 108 -3.16 0.11 13.93
CA MET A 108 -3.60 1.03 14.99
C MET A 108 -4.31 2.21 14.36
N TYR A 109 -5.46 2.57 14.92
CA TYR A 109 -6.31 3.65 14.45
C TYR A 109 -6.22 4.82 15.43
N MET A 110 -5.67 5.93 14.98
CA MET A 110 -5.32 7.07 15.83
C MET A 110 -6.19 8.27 15.49
N ASP A 111 -6.55 9.04 16.51
CA ASP A 111 -7.16 10.34 16.33
C ASP A 111 -6.16 11.29 15.63
N ILE A 112 -6.64 12.04 14.62
CA ILE A 112 -5.76 12.88 13.80
C ILE A 112 -5.29 14.12 14.58
N GLU A 113 -6.11 14.63 15.50
CA GLU A 113 -5.83 15.88 16.21
C GLU A 113 -4.96 15.66 17.44
N THR A 114 -5.32 14.67 18.25
CA THR A 114 -4.67 14.36 19.53
C THR A 114 -3.52 13.37 19.38
N GLY A 115 -3.55 12.52 18.35
CA GLY A 115 -2.60 11.43 18.18
C GLY A 115 -2.81 10.27 19.16
N GLU A 116 -3.95 10.21 19.87
CA GLU A 116 -4.30 9.12 20.78
C GLU A 116 -4.92 7.94 20.02
N LEU A 117 -4.79 6.73 20.57
CA LEU A 117 -5.45 5.54 20.00
C LEU A 117 -6.96 5.67 20.18
N LEU A 118 -7.72 5.45 19.11
CA LEU A 118 -9.18 5.56 19.15
C LEU A 118 -9.81 4.33 19.80
N ASP A 119 -10.70 4.57 20.76
CA ASP A 119 -11.69 3.59 21.23
C ASP A 119 -13.02 3.71 20.48
N LYS A 120 -13.37 4.93 20.07
CA LYS A 120 -14.60 5.27 19.36
C LYS A 120 -14.34 6.21 18.19
N LEU A 121 -15.15 6.09 17.15
CA LEU A 121 -15.12 6.97 15.98
C LEU A 121 -16.53 7.43 15.61
N THR A 122 -16.70 8.72 15.35
CA THR A 122 -17.94 9.23 14.77
C THR A 122 -17.88 9.10 13.25
N MET A 123 -18.76 8.30 12.68
CA MET A 123 -18.81 8.04 11.25
C MET A 123 -19.38 9.24 10.48
N PRO A 124 -18.72 9.69 9.40
CA PRO A 124 -19.21 10.78 8.59
C PRO A 124 -20.55 10.43 7.93
N VAL A 125 -21.34 11.47 7.62
CA VAL A 125 -22.69 11.39 7.03
C VAL A 125 -23.75 10.79 7.96
N THR A 126 -23.50 9.64 8.57
CA THR A 126 -24.46 8.97 9.47
C THR A 126 -24.46 9.58 10.88
N GLY A 127 -23.31 10.07 11.36
CA GLY A 127 -23.13 10.55 12.73
C GLY A 127 -23.11 9.43 13.78
N ASN A 128 -23.11 8.17 13.36
CA ASN A 128 -23.06 7.03 14.25
C ASN A 128 -21.72 6.99 14.97
N VAL A 129 -21.73 6.71 16.27
CA VAL A 129 -20.51 6.45 17.04
C VAL A 129 -20.27 4.94 17.08
N VAL A 130 -19.15 4.49 16.53
CA VAL A 130 -18.78 3.07 16.45
C VAL A 130 -17.55 2.79 17.33
N ASP A 131 -17.45 1.56 17.84
CA ASP A 131 -16.24 1.09 18.52
C ASP A 131 -15.16 0.76 17.48
N VAL A 132 -13.91 1.12 17.80
CA VAL A 132 -12.77 0.94 16.92
C VAL A 132 -11.96 -0.28 17.38
N PRO A 133 -11.91 -1.37 16.60
CA PRO A 133 -11.21 -2.59 17.00
C PRO A 133 -9.69 -2.43 16.82
N LEU A 134 -8.92 -3.24 17.54
CA LEU A 134 -7.53 -3.52 17.16
C LEU A 134 -7.54 -4.49 15.97
N TYR A 135 -6.66 -4.25 15.00
CA TYR A 135 -6.54 -5.11 13.83
C TYR A 135 -5.29 -5.97 13.93
N ARG A 136 -5.47 -7.29 13.78
CA ARG A 136 -4.39 -8.27 13.66
C ARG A 136 -4.81 -9.36 12.69
N ALA A 137 -4.02 -9.59 11.65
CA ALA A 137 -4.29 -10.59 10.63
C ALA A 137 -3.06 -11.43 10.27
N GLY A 138 -3.24 -12.73 10.11
CA GLY A 138 -2.20 -13.71 9.84
C GLY A 138 -1.70 -14.46 11.09
N PRO A 139 -0.64 -15.29 10.97
CA PRO A 139 0.25 -15.38 9.80
C PRO A 139 -0.43 -15.98 8.56
N SER A 140 -0.25 -15.32 7.41
CA SER A 140 -0.78 -15.77 6.13
C SER A 140 0.37 -16.13 5.18
N HIS A 141 0.20 -17.22 4.42
CA HIS A 141 1.19 -17.71 3.46
C HIS A 141 0.83 -17.28 2.04
N MET A 142 1.78 -16.72 1.31
CA MET A 142 1.57 -16.23 -0.05
C MET A 142 2.74 -16.53 -0.97
N ASP A 143 2.42 -16.68 -2.26
CA ASP A 143 3.38 -16.73 -3.34
C ASP A 143 3.66 -15.31 -3.83
N MET A 144 4.94 -14.98 -3.90
CA MET A 144 5.45 -13.70 -4.38
C MET A 144 6.11 -13.91 -5.74
N THR A 145 5.44 -13.39 -6.77
CA THR A 145 5.83 -13.40 -8.19
C THR A 145 5.63 -11.99 -8.76
N VAL A 146 6.12 -11.72 -9.98
CA VAL A 146 5.86 -10.43 -10.64
C VAL A 146 4.37 -10.22 -10.93
N ARG A 147 3.68 -11.29 -11.37
CA ARG A 147 2.24 -11.29 -11.60
C ARG A 147 1.61 -12.49 -10.91
N ALA A 148 0.59 -12.25 -10.09
CA ALA A 148 -0.22 -13.29 -9.48
C ALA A 148 -1.69 -12.93 -9.65
N GLU A 149 -2.49 -13.92 -10.04
CA GLU A 149 -3.94 -13.88 -10.01
C GLU A 149 -4.40 -15.15 -9.30
N ASP A 150 -5.11 -15.01 -8.19
CA ASP A 150 -5.56 -16.13 -7.37
C ASP A 150 -7.05 -16.04 -7.11
N THR A 151 -7.69 -17.20 -7.07
CA THR A 151 -9.04 -17.39 -6.54
C THR A 151 -8.95 -18.42 -5.44
N ASN A 152 -9.20 -18.01 -4.19
CA ASN A 152 -9.13 -18.88 -3.02
C ASN A 152 -10.44 -18.85 -2.25
N ASP A 153 -10.76 -19.94 -1.56
CA ASP A 153 -11.80 -19.91 -0.55
C ASP A 153 -11.36 -19.01 0.62
N PHE A 154 -12.29 -18.20 1.11
CA PHE A 154 -12.04 -17.23 2.15
C PHE A 154 -12.88 -17.55 3.39
N THR A 155 -12.22 -17.74 4.52
CA THR A 155 -12.85 -17.80 5.85
C THR A 155 -12.08 -16.93 6.83
N MET A 156 -12.78 -16.11 7.63
CA MET A 156 -12.14 -15.19 8.59
C MET A 156 -11.36 -15.90 9.70
N GLN A 157 -11.73 -17.14 10.03
CA GLN A 157 -11.00 -17.96 11.00
C GLN A 157 -9.59 -18.33 10.52
N GLN A 158 -9.33 -18.26 9.21
CA GLN A 158 -7.99 -18.48 8.65
C GLN A 158 -7.12 -17.23 8.74
N GLU A 159 -7.72 -16.05 8.92
CA GLU A 159 -7.00 -14.77 8.86
C GLU A 159 -6.89 -14.07 10.22
N THR A 160 -7.66 -14.44 11.24
CA THR A 160 -7.63 -13.79 12.57
C THR A 160 -7.66 -14.80 13.71
N VAL A 161 -6.89 -14.54 14.77
CA VAL A 161 -6.81 -15.41 15.96
C VAL A 161 -8.12 -15.40 16.76
N ASP A 162 -8.78 -14.25 16.85
CA ASP A 162 -9.97 -14.07 17.71
C ASP A 162 -11.29 -14.43 17.01
N GLY A 163 -11.27 -14.72 15.71
CA GLY A 163 -12.43 -15.20 14.96
C GLY A 163 -13.62 -14.22 14.86
N GLU A 164 -13.47 -12.96 15.31
CA GLU A 164 -14.45 -11.89 15.13
C GLU A 164 -14.69 -11.69 13.63
N SER A 165 -15.86 -12.14 13.18
CA SER A 165 -16.19 -12.30 11.77
C SER A 165 -16.53 -10.95 11.12
N PHE A 166 -15.53 -10.27 10.57
CA PHE A 166 -15.77 -9.03 9.82
C PHE A 166 -16.12 -9.24 8.35
N PHE A 167 -16.04 -10.46 7.81
CA PHE A 167 -16.33 -10.71 6.39
C PHE A 167 -17.13 -12.01 6.23
N ALA A 168 -18.07 -12.03 5.28
CA ALA A 168 -18.80 -13.24 4.94
C ALA A 168 -17.86 -14.28 4.33
N THR A 169 -18.05 -15.56 4.68
CA THR A 169 -17.35 -16.67 4.01
C THR A 169 -17.69 -16.69 2.53
N GLY A 170 -16.71 -16.98 1.69
CA GLY A 170 -16.93 -16.94 0.26
C GLY A 170 -15.65 -17.18 -0.52
N GLN A 171 -15.52 -16.52 -1.67
CA GLN A 171 -14.31 -16.56 -2.50
C GLN A 171 -13.61 -15.21 -2.47
N VAL A 172 -12.29 -15.23 -2.35
CA VAL A 172 -11.45 -14.07 -2.60
C VAL A 172 -10.81 -14.21 -3.97
N GLU A 173 -11.04 -13.21 -4.82
CA GLU A 173 -10.25 -13.01 -6.04
C GLU A 173 -9.20 -11.95 -5.74
N SER A 174 -7.93 -12.26 -5.98
CA SER A 174 -6.83 -11.33 -5.76
C SER A 174 -5.92 -11.22 -6.97
N GLN A 175 -5.43 -10.02 -7.23
CA GLN A 175 -4.43 -9.73 -8.26
C GLN A 175 -3.30 -8.95 -7.63
N ARG A 176 -2.06 -9.33 -7.96
CA ARG A 176 -0.84 -8.63 -7.52
C ARG A 176 0.09 -8.46 -8.71
N PHE A 177 0.59 -7.25 -8.89
CA PHE A 177 1.47 -6.94 -10.01
C PHE A 177 2.62 -6.00 -9.60
N ILE A 178 3.85 -6.33 -9.99
CA ILE A 178 5.05 -5.50 -9.84
C ILE A 178 5.39 -4.92 -11.20
N SER A 179 5.67 -3.61 -11.28
CA SER A 179 5.82 -2.93 -12.57
C SER A 179 6.62 -1.65 -12.52
N LEU A 180 6.91 -1.13 -13.72
CA LEU A 180 7.54 0.18 -13.92
C LEU A 180 8.83 0.34 -13.10
N PRO A 181 9.83 -0.54 -13.26
CA PRO A 181 11.15 -0.30 -12.68
C PRO A 181 11.77 0.92 -13.37
N GLN A 182 12.14 1.93 -12.59
CA GLN A 182 12.62 3.21 -13.08
C GLN A 182 13.80 3.69 -12.26
N LEU A 183 14.69 4.47 -12.88
CA LEU A 183 15.89 4.99 -12.24
C LEU A 183 16.00 6.51 -12.44
N ARG A 184 16.36 7.23 -11.38
CA ARG A 184 16.77 8.65 -11.45
C ARG A 184 18.03 8.85 -10.62
N GLY A 185 19.19 8.91 -11.28
CA GLY A 185 20.47 8.90 -10.57
C GLY A 185 20.65 7.58 -9.82
N ASP A 186 20.80 7.64 -8.49
CA ASP A 186 20.84 6.45 -7.63
C ASP A 186 19.45 6.05 -7.10
N ASP A 187 18.41 6.86 -7.30
CA ASP A 187 17.06 6.49 -6.85
C ASP A 187 16.44 5.47 -7.81
N PHE A 188 16.23 4.25 -7.34
CA PHE A 188 15.43 3.23 -8.01
C PHE A 188 13.99 3.28 -7.51
N TYR A 189 13.02 3.21 -8.44
CA TYR A 189 11.59 3.19 -8.16
C TYR A 189 10.99 1.93 -8.76
N ILE A 190 10.06 1.32 -8.04
CA ILE A 190 9.26 0.21 -8.56
C ILE A 190 7.86 0.23 -7.96
N ARG A 191 6.87 -0.05 -8.80
CA ARG A 191 5.47 -0.02 -8.41
C ARG A 191 4.96 -1.40 -8.03
N GLN A 192 4.12 -1.46 -7.01
CA GLN A 192 3.29 -2.63 -6.74
C GLN A 192 1.82 -2.24 -6.68
N ASP A 193 1.00 -3.02 -7.38
CA ASP A 193 -0.46 -2.92 -7.39
C ASP A 193 -1.02 -4.20 -6.77
N ILE A 194 -1.91 -4.05 -5.80
CA ILE A 194 -2.64 -5.15 -5.17
C ILE A 194 -4.12 -4.85 -5.31
N SER A 195 -4.91 -5.86 -5.67
CA SER A 195 -6.35 -5.80 -5.53
C SER A 195 -6.92 -7.10 -5.02
N ALA A 196 -7.97 -7.00 -4.23
CA ALA A 196 -8.74 -8.14 -3.74
C ALA A 196 -10.22 -7.81 -3.78
N ARG A 197 -11.05 -8.82 -4.04
CA ARG A 197 -12.50 -8.77 -3.93
C ARG A 197 -12.99 -10.01 -3.22
N VAL A 198 -13.93 -9.83 -2.30
CA VAL A 198 -14.57 -10.94 -1.59
C VAL A 198 -15.99 -11.08 -2.11
N PHE A 199 -16.34 -12.28 -2.56
CA PHE A 199 -17.65 -12.67 -3.06
C PHE A 199 -18.28 -13.62 -2.05
N PRO A 200 -19.41 -13.25 -1.41
CA PRO A 200 -20.14 -14.17 -0.55
C PRO A 200 -20.56 -15.44 -1.32
N ALA A 201 -20.67 -16.56 -0.60
CA ALA A 201 -21.09 -17.82 -1.20
C ALA A 201 -22.43 -17.70 -1.95
N GLY A 202 -22.45 -18.04 -3.24
CA GLY A 202 -23.63 -17.97 -4.08
C GLY A 202 -23.97 -16.57 -4.62
N GLU A 203 -23.15 -15.56 -4.33
CA GLU A 203 -23.33 -14.20 -4.84
C GLU A 203 -22.36 -13.88 -5.98
N SER A 204 -22.84 -13.11 -6.96
CA SER A 204 -22.02 -12.61 -8.09
C SER A 204 -21.48 -11.19 -7.87
N ARG A 205 -21.95 -10.51 -6.81
CA ARG A 205 -21.49 -9.17 -6.45
C ARG A 205 -20.52 -9.27 -5.28
N PRO A 206 -19.40 -8.53 -5.31
CA PRO A 206 -18.48 -8.53 -4.19
C PRO A 206 -19.10 -7.78 -3.00
N SER A 207 -18.93 -8.33 -1.80
CA SER A 207 -19.30 -7.67 -0.54
C SER A 207 -18.18 -6.77 -0.01
N PHE A 208 -16.94 -7.00 -0.46
CA PHE A 208 -15.78 -6.21 -0.07
C PHE A 208 -14.78 -6.08 -1.21
N PHE A 209 -14.03 -4.98 -1.20
CA PHE A 209 -12.87 -4.82 -2.06
C PHE A 209 -11.74 -4.11 -1.31
N TYR A 210 -10.51 -4.45 -1.70
CA TYR A 210 -9.29 -3.77 -1.31
C TYR A 210 -8.48 -3.48 -2.58
N ARG A 211 -7.92 -2.27 -2.68
CA ARG A 211 -6.98 -1.88 -3.72
C ARG A 211 -5.86 -1.09 -3.07
N GLU A 212 -4.62 -1.45 -3.36
CA GLU A 212 -3.44 -0.78 -2.86
C GLU A 212 -2.48 -0.52 -4.00
N TRP A 213 -1.85 0.64 -3.94
CA TRP A 213 -0.81 1.08 -4.84
C TRP A 213 0.36 1.58 -4.01
N THR A 214 1.53 1.04 -4.30
CA THR A 214 2.78 1.52 -3.69
C THR A 214 3.80 1.88 -4.75
N ILE A 215 4.55 2.94 -4.48
CA ILE A 215 5.82 3.21 -5.16
C ILE A 215 6.91 2.99 -4.13
N ASN A 216 7.78 2.03 -4.39
CA ASN A 216 8.86 1.64 -3.50
C ASN A 216 10.15 2.24 -4.06
N GLN A 217 10.83 3.04 -3.24
CA GLN A 217 12.06 3.72 -3.58
C GLN A 217 13.23 3.16 -2.76
N GLY A 218 14.37 2.92 -3.40
CA GLY A 218 15.62 2.59 -2.70
C GLY A 218 16.85 2.97 -3.52
N SER A 219 18.03 2.84 -2.92
CA SER A 219 19.31 3.09 -3.60
C SER A 219 19.61 1.98 -4.61
N TRP A 220 19.84 2.35 -5.86
CA TRP A 220 20.25 1.44 -6.92
C TRP A 220 21.60 0.80 -6.62
N ALA A 221 22.58 1.57 -6.15
CA ALA A 221 23.87 1.04 -5.74
C ALA A 221 23.73 -0.07 -4.69
N ALA A 222 22.87 0.11 -3.67
CA ALA A 222 22.60 -0.91 -2.67
C ALA A 222 21.79 -2.11 -3.22
N LEU A 223 20.84 -1.85 -4.12
CA LEU A 223 20.04 -2.89 -4.76
C LEU A 223 20.88 -3.79 -5.68
N SER A 224 21.81 -3.20 -6.43
CA SER A 224 22.71 -3.93 -7.32
C SER A 224 23.89 -4.58 -6.60
N ASP A 225 24.14 -4.25 -5.33
CA ASP A 225 25.17 -4.93 -4.53
C ASP A 225 24.73 -6.35 -4.15
N PRO A 226 25.39 -7.41 -4.68
CA PRO A 226 25.02 -8.79 -4.40
C PRO A 226 25.34 -9.24 -2.96
N SER A 227 26.14 -8.47 -2.21
CA SER A 227 26.45 -8.75 -0.80
C SER A 227 25.31 -8.35 0.14
N LEU A 228 24.39 -7.50 -0.32
CA LEU A 228 23.25 -7.04 0.46
C LEU A 228 22.01 -7.89 0.15
N ALA A 229 21.55 -8.66 1.13
CA ALA A 229 20.31 -9.43 1.02
C ALA A 229 19.05 -8.58 1.18
N SER A 230 19.17 -7.35 1.67
CA SER A 230 18.06 -6.44 1.93
C SER A 230 18.57 -5.01 2.01
N VAL A 231 17.74 -4.05 1.62
CA VAL A 231 18.09 -2.62 1.60
C VAL A 231 16.97 -1.77 2.22
N PRO A 232 17.27 -0.58 2.77
CA PRO A 232 16.23 0.37 3.17
C PRO A 232 15.30 0.70 1.99
N VAL A 233 14.05 1.05 2.31
CA VAL A 233 13.03 1.43 1.34
C VAL A 233 12.19 2.58 1.90
N ASP A 234 11.87 3.54 1.05
CA ASP A 234 10.80 4.50 1.26
C ASP A 234 9.60 4.07 0.41
N VAL A 235 8.40 4.14 0.98
CA VAL A 235 7.18 3.71 0.29
C VAL A 235 6.21 4.88 0.23
N ALA A 236 5.78 5.26 -0.98
CA ALA A 236 4.56 6.03 -1.15
C ALA A 236 3.38 5.06 -1.17
N TYR A 237 2.40 5.26 -0.29
CA TYR A 237 1.29 4.33 -0.08
C TYR A 237 -0.05 5.00 -0.37
N ILE A 238 -0.89 4.33 -1.17
CA ILE A 238 -2.29 4.70 -1.40
C ILE A 238 -3.14 3.44 -1.38
N ALA A 239 -4.30 3.48 -0.74
CA ALA A 239 -5.25 2.38 -0.83
C ALA A 239 -6.71 2.87 -0.87
N ASN A 240 -7.54 2.12 -1.60
CA ASN A 240 -8.98 2.27 -1.59
C ASN A 240 -9.61 0.97 -1.07
N THR A 241 -10.55 1.08 -0.15
CA THR A 241 -11.14 -0.10 0.50
C THR A 241 -12.63 0.13 0.73
N ALA A 242 -13.47 -0.88 0.53
CA ALA A 242 -14.85 -0.79 0.98
C ALA A 242 -14.90 -0.44 2.48
N PHE A 243 -15.98 0.19 2.94
CA PHE A 243 -16.17 0.42 4.37
C PHE A 243 -16.05 -0.90 5.13
N ARG A 244 -15.19 -0.93 6.14
CA ARG A 244 -15.03 -2.12 6.98
C ARG A 244 -16.31 -2.35 7.78
N PRO A 245 -16.75 -3.59 8.03
CA PRO A 245 -18.04 -3.78 8.69
C PRO A 245 -18.18 -3.17 10.08
N TRP A 246 -17.09 -3.04 10.86
CA TRP A 246 -17.10 -2.32 12.14
C TRP A 246 -17.46 -0.83 12.00
N MET A 247 -17.29 -0.25 10.81
CA MET A 247 -17.66 1.13 10.51
C MET A 247 -19.18 1.34 10.40
N GLN A 248 -19.98 0.27 10.38
CA GLN A 248 -21.45 0.31 10.38
C GLN A 248 -22.07 1.27 9.33
N MET A 249 -21.48 1.33 8.14
CA MET A 249 -21.94 2.22 7.05
C MET A 249 -23.12 1.66 6.25
N GLY A 250 -23.50 0.39 6.45
CA GLY A 250 -24.61 -0.24 5.75
C GLY A 250 -24.50 -0.07 4.22
N ASP A 251 -25.59 0.36 3.59
CA ASP A 251 -25.67 0.61 2.14
C ASP A 251 -25.16 2.01 1.72
N THR A 252 -24.47 2.75 2.59
CA THR A 252 -23.96 4.08 2.26
C THR A 252 -23.04 4.01 1.04
N PRO A 253 -23.34 4.71 -0.07
CA PRO A 253 -22.49 4.69 -1.25
C PRO A 253 -21.16 5.36 -0.93
N GLY A 254 -20.06 4.64 -1.14
CA GLY A 254 -18.72 5.17 -0.88
C GLY A 254 -17.73 4.09 -0.52
N HIS A 255 -16.54 4.54 -0.11
CA HIS A 255 -15.43 3.69 0.31
C HIS A 255 -14.45 4.53 1.12
N THR A 256 -13.43 3.90 1.70
CA THR A 256 -12.32 4.62 2.31
C THR A 256 -11.19 4.82 1.31
N VAL A 257 -10.52 5.96 1.39
CA VAL A 257 -9.28 6.28 0.68
C VAL A 257 -8.21 6.54 1.72
N GLN A 258 -7.04 5.94 1.52
CA GLN A 258 -5.86 6.09 2.35
C GLN A 258 -4.73 6.65 1.51
N ASN A 259 -3.97 7.56 2.09
CA ASN A 259 -2.71 7.98 1.52
C ASN A 259 -1.69 8.23 2.63
N GLY A 260 -0.45 7.84 2.38
CA GLY A 260 0.58 7.92 3.38
C GLY A 260 1.96 7.56 2.85
N ARG A 261 2.84 7.30 3.80
CA ARG A 261 4.20 6.85 3.56
C ARG A 261 4.46 5.57 4.34
N GLY A 262 5.49 4.84 3.95
CA GLY A 262 5.94 3.67 4.64
C GLY A 262 7.43 3.47 4.49
N GLY A 263 7.90 2.37 5.04
CA GLY A 263 9.28 1.93 4.92
C GLY A 263 9.47 0.54 5.48
N LYS A 264 10.74 0.17 5.71
CA LYS A 264 11.10 -1.11 6.30
C LYS A 264 12.03 -0.89 7.49
N ALA A 265 11.73 -1.60 8.56
CA ALA A 265 12.54 -1.78 9.74
C ALA A 265 13.17 -3.19 9.71
N PHE A 266 14.45 -3.29 10.05
CA PHE A 266 15.18 -4.56 10.16
C PHE A 266 14.99 -5.26 11.51
N GLY A 267 14.24 -4.63 12.42
CA GLY A 267 13.81 -5.19 13.69
C GLY A 267 12.85 -4.24 14.41
N PRO A 268 12.28 -4.66 15.56
CA PRO A 268 11.30 -3.88 16.29
C PRO A 268 11.77 -2.47 16.68
N ASP A 269 13.03 -2.34 17.10
CA ASP A 269 13.61 -1.07 17.56
C ASP A 269 13.77 -0.01 16.44
N GLU A 270 13.65 -0.41 15.18
CA GLU A 270 13.70 0.48 14.02
C GLU A 270 12.31 0.92 13.54
N LEU A 271 11.23 0.43 14.14
CA LEU A 271 9.89 0.92 13.85
C LEU A 271 9.77 2.40 14.26
N PRO A 272 8.91 3.18 13.57
CA PRO A 272 8.57 4.53 14.02
C PRO A 272 8.17 4.54 15.50
N VAL A 273 8.72 5.49 16.27
CA VAL A 273 8.65 5.51 17.74
C VAL A 273 7.26 5.22 18.30
N GLU A 274 6.24 5.87 17.73
CA GLU A 274 4.86 5.69 18.19
C GLU A 274 4.27 4.33 17.82
N LEU A 275 4.56 3.83 16.60
CA LEU A 275 4.16 2.49 16.19
C LEU A 275 4.85 1.42 17.04
N HIS A 276 6.15 1.57 17.33
CA HIS A 276 6.87 0.68 18.23
C HIS A 276 6.23 0.64 19.63
N ARG A 277 5.89 1.82 20.18
CA ARG A 277 5.23 1.94 21.49
C ARG A 277 3.88 1.20 21.51
N LEU A 278 3.05 1.37 20.48
CA LEU A 278 1.73 0.76 20.39
C LEU A 278 1.81 -0.76 20.17
N VAL A 279 2.70 -1.22 19.28
CA VAL A 279 2.93 -2.65 19.05
C VAL A 279 3.41 -3.31 20.35
N LYS A 280 4.36 -2.70 21.06
CA LYS A 280 4.82 -3.21 22.35
C LYS A 280 3.71 -3.30 23.40
N LEU A 281 2.75 -2.38 23.38
CA LEU A 281 1.65 -2.35 24.34
C LEU A 281 0.55 -3.39 24.02
N HIS A 282 0.19 -3.53 22.75
CA HIS A 282 -0.98 -4.32 22.33
C HIS A 282 -0.63 -5.68 21.72
N HIS A 283 0.58 -5.85 21.23
CA HIS A 283 1.09 -7.06 20.58
C HIS A 283 2.55 -7.34 21.00
N PRO A 284 2.83 -7.52 22.31
CA PRO A 284 4.19 -7.66 22.81
C PRO A 284 4.95 -8.85 22.21
N ASP A 285 4.23 -9.90 21.80
CA ASP A 285 4.76 -11.08 21.10
C ASP A 285 5.48 -10.72 19.79
N LEU A 286 5.04 -9.66 19.10
CA LEU A 286 5.68 -9.17 17.86
C LEU A 286 7.00 -8.42 18.12
N ILE A 287 7.25 -8.04 19.37
CA ILE A 287 8.51 -7.45 19.82
C ILE A 287 9.44 -8.54 20.37
N GLU A 288 8.88 -9.45 21.16
CA GLU A 288 9.62 -10.47 21.90
C GLU A 288 10.10 -11.62 21.01
N ASP A 289 9.22 -12.16 20.14
CA ASP A 289 9.57 -13.24 19.22
C ASP A 289 8.81 -13.14 17.88
N PRO A 290 9.16 -12.17 17.01
CA PRO A 290 8.52 -12.03 15.71
C PRO A 290 8.73 -13.25 14.80
N ARG A 291 9.78 -14.06 15.02
CA ARG A 291 10.05 -15.26 14.22
C ARG A 291 9.14 -16.42 14.64
N GLY A 292 9.01 -16.67 15.94
CA GLY A 292 8.11 -17.69 16.48
C GLY A 292 6.65 -17.42 16.11
N VAL A 293 6.22 -16.15 16.19
CA VAL A 293 4.88 -15.75 15.75
C VAL A 293 4.62 -16.11 14.28
N LEU A 294 5.57 -15.84 13.38
CA LEU A 294 5.44 -16.23 11.96
C LEU A 294 5.48 -17.75 11.74
N ALA A 295 6.13 -18.50 12.61
CA ALA A 295 6.16 -19.97 12.55
C ALA A 295 4.84 -20.62 13.02
N GLY A 296 3.90 -19.84 13.59
CA GLY A 296 2.70 -20.35 14.24
C GLY A 296 2.99 -20.95 15.62
N GLU A 297 4.19 -20.73 16.16
CA GLU A 297 4.59 -21.06 17.52
C GLU A 297 4.13 -19.90 18.41
N ALA A 298 2.82 -19.82 18.69
CA ALA A 298 2.33 -18.86 19.66
C ALA A 298 2.92 -19.19 21.04
N ALA A 299 3.48 -18.18 21.71
CA ALA A 299 3.90 -18.24 23.11
C ALA A 299 2.70 -18.40 24.06
#